data_AF-A0A2I0WDN9-F1
#
_entry.id   AF-A0A2I0WDN9-F1
#
_cell.length_a   1.000
_cell.length_b   1.000
_cell.length_c   1.000
_cell.angle_alpha   90.00
_cell.angle_beta   90.00
_cell.angle_gamma   90.00
#
_symmetry.space_group_name_H-M   'P 1'
#
loop_
_entity.id
_entity.type
_entity.pdbx_description
1 polymer ?
#
loop_
_entity_poly.entity_id
_entity_poly.type
_entity_poly.pdbx_seq_one_letter_code
_entity_poly.pdbx_strand_id
1 'polypeptide(L)' 'MKQRLYILQMRHYITIDEHLNDFTKLLADLLNLDKEVKDEDKAICLLNSLPDEYENFKMTLIQE' A
#
# COMPACT_ATOMS: atom_id res chain seq x y z
N MET A 1 -12.99 -5.36 8.33
CA MET A 1 -12.13 -5.90 7.25
C MET A 1 -11.48 -4.83 6.36
N LYS A 2 -11.91 -3.56 6.37
CA LYS A 2 -11.12 -2.44 5.81
C LYS A 2 -9.86 -2.09 6.64
N GLN A 3 -9.85 -2.41 7.93
CA GLN A 3 -8.78 -1.99 8.85
C GLN A 3 -7.38 -2.54 8.52
N ARG A 4 -7.21 -3.74 7.97
CA ARG A 4 -5.86 -4.29 7.70
C ARG A 4 -5.12 -3.56 6.58
N LEU A 5 -5.83 -3.07 5.57
CA LEU A 5 -5.26 -2.20 4.52
C LEU A 5 -4.78 -0.86 5.09
N TYR A 6 -5.51 -0.30 6.06
CA TYR A 6 -5.10 0.92 6.78
C TYR A 6 -3.98 0.72 7.80
N ILE A 7 -3.60 -0.53 8.13
CA ILE A 7 -2.54 -0.85 9.10
C ILE A 7 -1.24 -1.26 8.39
N LEU A 8 -1.26 -1.51 7.08
CA LEU A 8 -0.01 -1.79 6.38
C LEU A 8 0.86 -0.54 6.42
N GLN A 9 2.03 -0.70 7.03
CA GLN A 9 3.05 0.32 7.17
C GLN A 9 4.37 -0.32 6.78
N MET A 10 5.15 0.39 5.98
CA MET A 10 6.48 -0.05 5.61
C MET A 10 7.32 -0.16 6.89
N ARG A 11 7.92 -1.34 7.08
CA ARG A 11 8.78 -1.58 8.23
C ARG A 11 10.10 -0.85 8.07
N HIS A 12 10.71 -0.46 9.18
CA HIS A 12 12.06 0.09 9.12
C HIS A 12 13.03 -1.00 8.63
N TYR A 13 14.00 -0.63 7.77
CA TYR A 13 15.01 -1.52 7.19
C TYR A 13 14.55 -2.54 6.13
N ILE A 14 13.35 -2.42 5.56
CA ILE A 14 13.00 -3.16 4.33
C ILE A 14 13.12 -2.25 3.11
N THR A 15 13.36 -2.84 1.95
CA THR A 15 13.33 -2.15 0.66
C THR A 15 11.90 -1.86 0.21
N ILE A 16 11.74 -0.93 -0.72
CA ILE A 16 10.43 -0.62 -1.31
C ILE A 16 9.88 -1.84 -2.07
N ASP A 17 10.74 -2.63 -2.71
CA ASP A 17 10.35 -3.84 -3.45
C ASP A 17 9.81 -4.92 -2.51
N GLU A 18 10.45 -5.12 -1.36
CA GLU A 18 9.94 -6.03 -0.32
C GLU A 18 8.58 -5.58 0.21
N HIS A 19 8.40 -4.28 0.42
CA HIS A 19 7.12 -3.71 0.84
C HIS A 19 6.02 -3.89 -0.23
N LEU A 20 6.34 -3.67 -1.51
CA LEU A 20 5.42 -3.88 -2.63
C LEU A 20 5.01 -5.37 -2.76
N ASN A 21 5.93 -6.29 -2.50
CA ASN A 21 5.64 -7.72 -2.47
C ASN A 21 4.67 -8.07 -1.33
N ASP A 22 4.89 -7.53 -0.12
CA ASP A 22 3.99 -7.71 1.03
C ASP A 22 2.60 -7.13 0.74
N PHE A 23 2.53 -5.93 0.12
CA PHE A 23 1.27 -5.31 -0.30
C PHE A 23 0.52 -6.15 -1.35
N THR A 24 1.23 -6.66 -2.36
CA THR A 24 0.62 -7.47 -3.43
C THR A 24 0.08 -8.79 -2.90
N LYS A 25 0.81 -9.45 -1.97
CA LYS A 25 0.31 -10.65 -1.28
C LYS A 25 -0.97 -10.37 -0.50
N LEU A 26 -1.03 -9.24 0.22
CA LEU A 26 -2.24 -8.84 0.94
C LEU A 26 -3.44 -8.65 -0.01
N LEU A 27 -3.24 -8.04 -1.18
CA LEU A 27 -4.30 -7.90 -2.19
C LEU A 27 -4.75 -9.27 -2.74
N ALA A 28 -3.82 -10.19 -2.99
CA ALA A 28 -4.15 -11.55 -3.42
C ALA A 28 -4.96 -12.30 -2.35
N ASP A 29 -4.59 -12.18 -1.08
CA ASP A 29 -5.33 -12.79 0.03
C ASP A 29 -6.75 -12.21 0.16
N LEU A 30 -6.93 -10.91 -0.08
CA LEU A 30 -8.25 -10.27 -0.09
C LEU A 30 -9.09 -10.73 -1.29
N LEU A 31 -8.48 -10.83 -2.47
CA LEU A 31 -9.15 -11.34 -3.67
C LEU A 31 -9.62 -12.78 -3.48
N ASN A 32 -8.82 -13.64 -2.83
CA ASN A 32 -9.19 -15.02 -2.48
C ASN A 32 -10.40 -15.11 -1.53
N LEU A 33 -10.77 -14.01 -0.87
CA LEU A 33 -11.95 -13.88 -0.01
C LEU A 33 -13.11 -13.15 -0.71
N ASP A 34 -13.08 -13.05 -2.04
CA ASP A 34 -14.00 -12.27 -2.88
C ASP A 34 -14.10 -10.80 -2.47
N LYS A 35 -12.99 -10.24 -1.95
CA LYS A 35 -12.89 -8.81 -1.58
C LYS A 35 -11.96 -8.10 -2.53
N GLU A 36 -12.52 -7.74 -3.69
CA GLU A 36 -11.84 -6.88 -4.63
C GLU A 36 -11.63 -5.48 -4.03
N VAL A 37 -10.41 -4.99 -4.17
CA VAL A 37 -10.03 -3.61 -3.84
C VAL A 37 -9.96 -2.84 -5.15
N LYS A 38 -10.59 -1.67 -5.24
CA LYS A 38 -10.52 -0.84 -6.43
C LYS A 38 -9.12 -0.26 -6.59
N ASP A 39 -8.71 0.04 -7.82
CA ASP A 39 -7.35 0.54 -8.09
C ASP A 39 -7.05 1.86 -7.37
N GLU A 40 -8.03 2.77 -7.28
CA GLU A 40 -7.94 4.00 -6.49
C GLU A 40 -7.69 3.71 -5.00
N ASP A 41 -8.45 2.77 -4.42
CA ASP A 41 -8.28 2.35 -3.02
C ASP A 41 -6.90 1.69 -2.80
N LYS A 42 -6.40 0.92 -3.77
CA LYS A 42 -5.06 0.33 -3.73
C LYS A 42 -4.00 1.43 -3.69
N ALA A 43 -4.09 2.42 -4.57
CA ALA A 43 -3.14 3.53 -4.65
C ALA A 43 -3.11 4.32 -3.34
N ILE A 44 -4.28 4.67 -2.79
CA ILE A 44 -4.41 5.38 -1.51
C ILE A 44 -3.80 4.55 -0.37
N CYS A 45 -4.06 3.24 -0.30
CA CYS A 45 -3.50 2.38 0.74
C CYS A 45 -1.98 2.27 0.64
N LEU A 46 -1.44 2.13 -0.57
CA LEU A 46 -0.01 2.06 -0.80
C LEU A 46 0.68 3.38 -0.40
N LEU A 47 0.17 4.52 -0.84
CA LEU A 47 0.73 5.84 -0.50
C LEU A 47 0.73 6.10 1.01
N ASN A 48 -0.35 5.75 1.70
CA ASN A 48 -0.45 5.89 3.17
C ASN A 48 0.41 4.88 3.95
N SER A 49 0.91 3.84 3.30
CA SER A 49 1.79 2.84 3.94
C SER A 49 3.28 3.22 3.89
N LEU A 50 3.64 4.18 3.03
CA LEU A 50 5.03 4.64 2.90
C LEU A 50 5.39 5.61 4.02
N PRO A 51 6.63 5.56 4.54
CA PRO A 51 7.08 6.45 5.60
C PRO A 51 7.27 7.89 5.06
N ASP A 52 7.36 8.85 5.98
CA ASP A 52 7.48 10.29 5.66
C ASP A 52 8.73 10.62 4.83
N GLU A 53 9.76 9.76 4.84
CA GLU A 53 10.94 9.90 3.96
C GLU A 53 10.57 9.89 2.46
N TYR A 54 9.41 9.33 2.10
CA TYR A 54 8.87 9.30 0.75
C TYR A 54 7.85 10.42 0.48
N GLU A 55 7.74 11.45 1.33
CA GLU A 55 6.79 12.56 1.16
C GLU A 55 6.89 13.21 -0.24
N ASN A 56 8.10 13.49 -0.70
CA ASN A 56 8.32 14.08 -2.03
C ASN A 56 7.80 13.17 -3.16
N PHE A 57 8.00 11.86 -3.04
CA PHE A 57 7.50 10.88 -4.00
C PHE A 57 5.97 10.81 -3.98
N LYS A 58 5.36 10.81 -2.78
CA LYS A 58 3.90 10.88 -2.61
C LYS A 58 3.32 12.14 -3.26
N MET A 59 3.96 13.29 -3.07
CA MET A 59 3.49 14.57 -3.61
C MET A 59 3.57 14.62 -5.14
N THR A 60 4.63 14.09 -5.77
CA THR A 60 4.73 14.03 -7.24
C THR A 60 3.61 13.19 -7.84
N LEU A 61 3.28 12.04 -7.26
CA LEU A 61 2.22 11.14 -7.74
C LEU A 61 0.80 11.70 -7.57
N ILE A 62 0.59 12.58 -6.59
CA ILE A 62 -0.72 13.22 -6.34
C ILE A 62 -0.94 14.43 -7.26
N GLN A 63 0.14 15.01 -7.80
CA GLN A 63 0.09 16.21 -8.65
C GLN A 63 -0.02 15.93 -10.16
N GLU A 64 0.07 14.67 -10.60
CA GLU A 64 -0.29 14.22 -11.96
C GLU A 64 -1.75 13.77 -12.04
#